data_AF-A0A2K4WAX2-F1
#
_entry.id   AF-A0A2K4WAX2-F1
#
_cell.length_a   1.000
_cell.length_b   1.000
_cell.length_c   1.000
_cell.angle_alpha   90.00
_cell.angle_beta   90.00
_cell.angle_gamma   90.00
#
_symmetry.space_group_name_H-M   'P 1'
#
loop_
_entity.id
_entity.type
_entity.pdbx_description
1 polymer ?
#
loop_
_entity_poly.entity_id
_entity_poly.type
_entity_poly.pdbx_seq_one_letter_code
_entity_poly.pdbx_strand_id
1 'polypeptide(L)'
;MGGYADDLFYLLFRILTKRMIEDGYQPNARGSMAPAAMSFMRDHGVLKDIYTERDGSSHKTAKGKKLSVRTVKAPGFGPKGIHRFVLPFTVFLKLKDIGGNVLPGYREEFIDVPMSPDQEAAHRKLAQTLTVELRQALARRDTTLLGVVLNVLLAWPDCCFRPEVVKHPRSRDTLAFVPSIFEDDELMPKEQALLDLCLAEKARNRKVLAYSVYTGTRDTTSRMKRVLEQSGLKVAVLRASVDTARREDWILDQVDRGVDVLITNPELVKTGLDLLDFPTIAFMQTGYNVYTVQQAARRSWRIGQKQDVRVIFFGYIGSSQITCLQLMAKKIAV
;
A
#
# COMPACT_ATOMS: atom_id res chain seq x y z
N MET A 1 11.82 -6.48 -1.62
CA MET A 1 12.77 -6.19 -0.53
C MET A 1 12.33 -4.87 0.10
N GLY A 2 12.22 -4.80 1.42
CA GLY A 2 11.74 -3.62 2.15
C GLY A 2 12.75 -2.48 2.26
N GLY A 3 13.92 -2.62 1.65
CA GLY A 3 14.98 -1.61 1.61
C GLY A 3 15.94 -1.69 2.79
N TYR A 4 15.88 -2.76 3.59
CA TYR A 4 16.81 -3.00 4.71
C TYR A 4 17.94 -3.93 4.27
N ALA A 5 19.12 -3.82 4.88
CA ALA A 5 20.27 -4.65 4.52
C ALA A 5 20.08 -6.14 4.88
N ASP A 6 19.31 -6.45 5.92
CA ASP A 6 19.00 -7.82 6.34
C ASP A 6 18.06 -8.54 5.39
N ASP A 7 17.25 -7.80 4.60
CA ASP A 7 16.48 -8.37 3.49
C ASP A 7 17.42 -8.99 2.43
N LEU A 8 18.60 -8.42 2.24
CA LEU A 8 19.62 -8.92 1.30
C LEU A 8 20.48 -10.00 1.93
N PHE A 9 20.75 -9.94 3.23
CA PHE A 9 21.69 -10.83 3.92
C PHE A 9 21.47 -12.31 3.60
N TYR A 10 20.23 -12.80 3.74
CA TYR A 10 19.94 -14.23 3.55
C TYR A 10 20.05 -14.66 2.08
N LEU A 11 19.75 -13.78 1.14
CA LEU A 11 19.94 -14.02 -0.29
C LEU A 11 21.43 -14.05 -0.64
N LEU A 12 22.19 -13.06 -0.17
CA LEU A 12 23.63 -12.97 -0.38
C LEU A 12 24.35 -14.15 0.28
N PHE A 13 23.94 -14.60 1.46
CA PHE A 13 24.53 -15.77 2.09
C PHE A 13 24.30 -17.06 1.29
N ARG A 14 23.15 -17.21 0.62
CA ARG A 14 22.87 -18.38 -0.24
C ARG A 14 23.64 -18.33 -1.55
N ILE A 15 23.83 -17.14 -2.14
CA ILE A 15 24.46 -16.98 -3.45
C ILE A 15 26.00 -16.87 -3.33
N LEU A 16 26.48 -16.20 -2.28
CA LEU A 16 27.88 -15.82 -2.06
C LEU A 16 28.43 -16.43 -0.76
N THR A 17 27.99 -17.63 -0.39
CA THR A 17 28.28 -18.27 0.91
C THR A 17 29.76 -18.18 1.30
N LYS A 18 30.66 -18.56 0.38
CA LYS A 18 32.10 -18.55 0.64
C LYS A 18 32.61 -17.16 1.03
N ARG A 19 32.25 -16.12 0.26
CA ARG A 19 32.67 -14.74 0.54
C ARG A 19 32.06 -14.20 1.83
N MET A 20 30.81 -14.53 2.12
CA MET A 20 30.15 -14.10 3.35
C MET A 20 30.84 -14.70 4.59
N ILE A 21 31.27 -15.97 4.51
CA ILE A 21 32.04 -16.64 5.57
C ILE A 21 33.45 -16.03 5.71
N GLU A 22 34.12 -15.75 4.59
CA GLU A 22 35.43 -15.07 4.54
C GLU A 22 35.37 -13.67 5.18
N ASP A 23 34.29 -12.94 4.92
CA ASP A 23 34.04 -11.60 5.49
C ASP A 23 33.50 -11.69 6.94
N GLY A 24 33.45 -12.88 7.56
CA GLY A 24 33.17 -13.08 8.99
C GLY A 24 31.70 -13.32 9.36
N TYR A 25 30.81 -13.40 8.38
CA TYR A 25 29.38 -13.64 8.62
C TYR A 25 29.09 -15.14 8.72
N GLN A 26 29.21 -15.70 9.91
CA GLN A 26 29.09 -17.15 10.14
C GLN A 26 27.92 -17.50 11.08
N PRO A 27 27.30 -18.68 10.92
CA PRO A 27 26.34 -19.17 11.90
C PRO A 27 27.02 -19.34 13.26
N ASN A 28 26.29 -19.05 14.34
CA ASN A 28 26.81 -19.31 15.68
C ASN A 28 26.88 -20.82 15.97
N ALA A 29 27.42 -21.19 17.13
CA ALA A 29 27.54 -22.59 17.55
C ALA A 29 26.22 -23.38 17.62
N ARG A 30 25.06 -22.69 17.61
CA ARG A 30 23.71 -23.28 17.58
C ARG A 30 23.09 -23.28 16.17
N GLY A 31 23.86 -22.95 15.13
CA GLY A 31 23.40 -22.88 13.75
C GLY A 31 22.57 -21.64 13.40
N SER A 32 22.45 -20.66 14.31
CA SER A 32 21.65 -19.45 14.05
C SER A 32 22.46 -18.40 13.29
N MET A 33 21.86 -17.90 12.21
CA MET A 33 22.39 -16.81 11.38
C MET A 33 22.01 -15.42 11.89
N ALA A 34 21.19 -15.31 12.94
CA ALA A 34 20.73 -14.02 13.46
C ALA A 34 21.88 -13.09 13.91
N PRO A 35 22.95 -13.58 14.59
CA PRO A 35 24.09 -12.74 14.96
C PRO A 35 24.85 -12.21 13.73
N ALA A 36 25.07 -13.06 12.73
CA ALA A 36 25.73 -12.67 11.48
C ALA A 36 24.89 -11.65 10.70
N ALA A 37 23.57 -11.84 10.62
CA ALA A 37 22.66 -10.87 10.01
C ALA A 37 22.71 -9.52 10.73
N MET A 38 22.80 -9.50 12.06
CA MET A 38 22.97 -8.26 12.83
C MET A 38 24.34 -7.61 12.65
N SER A 39 25.41 -8.39 12.50
CA SER A 39 26.75 -7.85 12.16
C SER A 39 26.72 -7.21 10.78
N PHE A 40 26.17 -7.92 9.79
CA PHE A 40 26.00 -7.39 8.44
C PHE A 40 25.16 -6.11 8.41
N MET A 41 24.08 -6.04 9.21
CA MET A 41 23.29 -4.82 9.39
C MET A 41 24.09 -3.66 9.99
N ARG A 42 25.06 -3.93 10.89
CA ARG A 42 25.94 -2.91 11.46
C ARG A 42 26.95 -2.41 10.43
N ASP A 43 27.53 -3.32 9.67
CA ASP A 43 28.61 -3.00 8.72
C ASP A 43 28.08 -2.33 7.44
N HIS A 44 26.87 -2.71 7.02
CA HIS A 44 26.33 -2.34 5.71
C HIS A 44 24.89 -1.83 5.74
N GLY A 45 24.18 -1.90 6.86
CA GLY A 45 22.83 -1.35 6.99
C GLY A 45 22.81 0.03 7.62
N VAL A 46 21.59 0.52 7.89
CA VAL A 46 21.36 1.73 8.68
C VAL A 46 20.71 1.33 10.00
N LEU A 47 21.33 1.74 11.10
CA LEU A 47 20.81 1.58 12.44
C LEU A 47 20.54 2.96 13.03
N LYS A 48 19.38 3.11 13.68
CA LYS A 48 18.98 4.33 14.37
C LYS A 48 18.95 4.04 15.85
N ASP A 49 19.82 4.69 16.60
CA ASP A 49 19.78 4.66 18.06
C ASP A 49 18.78 5.70 18.56
N ILE A 50 17.75 5.23 19.26
CA ILE A 50 16.76 6.06 19.91
C ILE A 50 17.14 6.18 21.38
N TYR A 51 17.63 7.36 21.74
CA TYR A 51 17.93 7.72 23.12
C TYR A 51 16.64 8.21 23.79
N THR A 52 16.18 7.47 24.80
CA THR A 52 15.07 7.86 25.67
C THR A 52 15.64 8.18 27.04
N GLU A 53 15.71 9.47 27.36
CA GLU A 53 16.04 9.93 28.71
C GLU A 53 14.75 9.98 29.54
N ARG A 54 14.75 9.30 30.68
CA ARG A 54 13.70 9.45 31.69
C ARG A 54 14.34 10.04 32.95
N ASP A 55 13.77 11.13 33.44
CA ASP A 55 14.07 11.60 34.79
C ASP A 55 13.54 10.57 35.79
N GLY A 56 14.43 10.03 36.62
CA GLY A 56 14.05 9.15 37.71
C GLY A 56 13.26 9.92 38.77
N SER A 57 12.25 9.28 39.36
CA SER A 57 11.55 9.81 40.54
C SER A 57 12.56 10.08 41.66
N SER A 58 12.48 11.29 42.18
CA SER A 58 13.38 11.89 43.18
C SER A 58 13.62 11.00 44.40
N HIS A 59 14.84 10.47 44.54
CA HIS A 59 15.39 10.11 45.86
C HIS A 59 16.22 11.30 46.36
N LYS A 60 16.03 11.69 47.64
CA LYS A 60 16.50 12.94 48.27
C LYS A 60 18.02 13.26 48.19
N THR A 61 18.85 12.42 47.57
CA THR A 61 20.30 12.63 47.51
C THR A 61 21.00 12.26 46.19
N ALA A 62 20.30 11.84 45.13
CA ALA A 62 20.95 11.64 43.82
C ALA A 62 19.98 11.72 42.62
N LYS A 63 20.24 12.63 41.68
CA LYS A 63 19.59 12.65 40.36
C LYS A 63 20.28 11.65 39.42
N GLY A 64 19.86 10.39 39.48
CA GLY A 64 20.28 9.39 38.49
C GLY A 64 19.50 9.55 37.18
N LYS A 65 20.15 10.05 36.13
CA LYS A 65 19.59 10.06 34.76
C LYS A 65 19.57 8.63 34.22
N LYS A 66 18.39 8.07 33.93
CA LYS A 66 18.26 6.73 33.33
C LYS A 66 18.15 6.88 31.81
N LEU A 67 19.28 6.73 31.12
CA LEU A 67 19.34 6.71 29.66
C LEU A 67 18.98 5.31 29.16
N SER A 68 17.89 5.18 28.41
CA SER A 68 17.56 3.95 27.68
C SER A 68 17.90 4.15 26.21
N VAL A 69 18.72 3.26 25.65
CA VAL A 69 19.05 3.25 24.22
C VAL A 69 18.29 2.10 23.56
N ARG A 70 17.53 2.41 22.51
CA ARG A 70 16.86 1.42 21.66
C ARG A 70 17.35 1.57 20.23
N THR A 71 18.12 0.62 19.75
CA THR A 71 18.52 0.55 18.34
C THR A 71 17.37 -0.02 17.50
N VAL A 72 16.98 0.69 16.46
CA VAL A 72 16.01 0.22 15.46
C VAL A 72 16.63 0.21 14.07
N LYS A 73 16.26 -0.78 13.26
CA LYS A 73 16.71 -0.87 11.87
C LYS A 73 16.03 0.22 11.04
N ALA A 74 16.78 0.86 10.16
CA ALA A 74 16.28 1.82 9.20
C ALA A 74 16.57 1.36 7.77
N PRO A 75 15.74 1.76 6.79
CA PRO A 75 16.03 1.48 5.38
C PRO A 75 17.35 2.11 4.94
N GLY A 76 18.12 1.37 4.15
CA GLY A 76 19.37 1.82 3.57
C GLY A 76 20.42 0.71 3.52
N PHE A 77 21.27 0.78 2.49
CA PHE A 77 22.41 -0.11 2.30
C PHE A 77 23.65 0.73 1.98
N GLY A 78 24.68 0.58 2.79
CA GLY A 78 25.90 1.38 2.72
C GLY A 78 26.66 1.15 1.40
N PRO A 79 27.35 2.17 0.86
CA PRO A 79 28.08 2.06 -0.41
C PRO A 79 29.11 0.93 -0.44
N LYS A 80 29.76 0.64 0.70
CA LYS A 80 30.71 -0.48 0.83
C LYS A 80 30.03 -1.82 0.57
N GLY A 81 28.83 -2.02 1.15
CA GLY A 81 28.04 -3.22 0.92
C GLY A 81 27.58 -3.34 -0.53
N ILE A 82 27.14 -2.23 -1.13
CA ILE A 82 26.73 -2.18 -2.55
C ILE A 82 27.88 -2.62 -3.45
N HIS A 83 29.06 -2.04 -3.26
CA HIS A 83 30.24 -2.36 -4.07
C HIS A 83 30.74 -3.79 -3.88
N ARG A 84 30.71 -4.32 -2.64
CA ARG A 84 31.23 -5.65 -2.32
C ARG A 84 30.29 -6.78 -2.73
N PHE A 85 28.98 -6.62 -2.49
CA PHE A 85 28.02 -7.72 -2.56
C PHE A 85 26.94 -7.56 -3.63
N VAL A 86 26.68 -6.35 -4.13
CA VAL A 86 25.60 -6.11 -5.10
C VAL A 86 26.17 -5.95 -6.50
N LEU A 87 26.95 -4.89 -6.76
CA LEU A 87 27.42 -4.54 -8.11
C LEU A 87 28.12 -5.69 -8.86
N PRO A 88 29.00 -6.50 -8.24
CA PRO A 88 29.70 -7.55 -8.97
C PRO A 88 28.82 -8.73 -9.37
N PHE A 89 27.61 -8.83 -8.78
CA PHE A 89 26.75 -10.02 -8.86
C PHE A 89 25.31 -9.70 -9.28
N THR A 90 25.04 -8.45 -9.67
CA THR A 90 23.73 -8.04 -10.17
C THR A 90 23.88 -7.34 -11.51
N VAL A 91 22.95 -7.65 -12.41
CA VAL A 91 22.78 -6.92 -13.67
C VAL A 91 21.48 -6.14 -13.56
N PHE A 92 21.57 -4.83 -13.78
CA PHE A 92 20.41 -3.96 -13.82
C PHE A 92 19.94 -3.83 -15.25
N LEU A 93 18.91 -4.61 -15.62
CA LEU A 93 18.23 -4.47 -16.90
C LEU A 93 16.89 -3.78 -16.68
N LYS A 94 16.64 -2.70 -17.41
CA LYS A 94 15.28 -2.16 -17.52
C LYS A 94 14.62 -2.81 -18.73
N LEU A 95 13.31 -3.02 -18.66
CA LEU A 95 12.53 -3.54 -19.79
C LEU A 95 12.70 -2.70 -21.07
N LYS A 96 12.92 -1.39 -20.93
CA LYS A 96 13.23 -0.48 -22.05
C LYS A 96 14.61 -0.69 -22.67
N ASP A 97 15.54 -1.30 -21.95
CA ASP A 97 16.90 -1.59 -22.43
C ASP A 97 16.93 -2.90 -23.23
N ILE A 98 15.85 -3.70 -23.15
CA ILE A 98 15.60 -4.86 -24.00
C ILE A 98 15.01 -4.32 -25.31
N GLY A 99 15.81 -4.27 -26.38
CA GLY A 99 15.37 -3.78 -27.69
C GLY A 99 14.14 -4.52 -28.24
N GLY A 100 13.44 -3.91 -29.20
CA GLY A 100 12.40 -4.60 -30.00
C GLY A 100 10.94 -4.26 -29.69
N ASN A 101 10.63 -3.10 -29.07
CA ASN A 101 9.24 -2.65 -28.82
C ASN A 101 8.37 -3.75 -28.15
N VAL A 102 8.97 -4.50 -27.23
CA VAL A 102 8.43 -5.74 -26.63
C VAL A 102 7.21 -5.47 -25.73
N LEU A 103 7.01 -4.20 -25.33
CA LEU A 103 5.91 -3.77 -24.49
C LEU A 103 5.08 -2.70 -25.19
N PRO A 104 3.74 -2.75 -25.09
CA PRO A 104 2.86 -1.73 -25.63
C PRO A 104 2.90 -0.45 -24.79
N GLY A 105 2.15 0.56 -25.20
CA GLY A 105 2.06 1.83 -24.49
C GLY A 105 1.62 1.65 -23.04
N TYR A 106 2.21 2.43 -22.14
CA TYR A 106 1.83 2.47 -20.73
C TYR A 106 1.52 3.92 -20.34
N ARG A 107 0.31 4.15 -19.82
CA ARG A 107 -0.13 5.49 -19.40
C ARG A 107 -0.71 5.43 -17.99
N GLU A 108 -0.28 6.36 -17.15
CA GLU A 108 -0.85 6.60 -15.83
C GLU A 108 -1.64 7.90 -15.87
N GLU A 109 -2.88 7.86 -15.39
CA GLU A 109 -3.79 8.98 -15.36
C GLU A 109 -4.35 9.12 -13.93
N PHE A 110 -4.45 10.35 -13.45
CA PHE A 110 -5.12 10.66 -12.21
C PHE A 110 -6.46 11.32 -12.51
N ILE A 111 -7.54 10.77 -11.95
CA ILE A 111 -8.90 11.28 -12.14
C ILE A 111 -9.38 11.85 -10.81
N ASP A 112 -9.52 13.17 -10.82
CA ASP A 112 -10.17 13.95 -9.77
C ASP A 112 -11.68 13.72 -9.81
N VAL A 113 -12.23 13.23 -8.70
CA VAL A 113 -13.67 12.99 -8.56
C VAL A 113 -14.24 13.96 -7.52
N PRO A 114 -15.22 14.82 -7.87
CA PRO A 114 -15.89 15.65 -6.88
C PRO A 114 -16.75 14.79 -5.94
N MET A 115 -16.78 15.16 -4.66
CA MET A 115 -17.77 14.60 -3.73
C MET A 115 -19.17 15.17 -4.05
N SER A 116 -20.22 14.47 -3.65
CA SER A 116 -21.55 15.10 -3.61
C SER A 116 -21.59 16.22 -2.57
N PRO A 117 -22.49 17.21 -2.68
CA PRO A 117 -22.54 18.33 -1.72
C PRO A 117 -22.65 17.89 -0.25
N ASP A 118 -23.50 16.90 0.03
CA ASP A 118 -23.69 16.37 1.39
C ASP A 118 -22.47 15.59 1.89
N GLN A 119 -21.86 14.79 1.01
CA GLN A 119 -20.62 14.08 1.30
C GLN A 119 -19.47 15.05 1.59
N GLU A 120 -19.33 16.11 0.80
CA GLU A 120 -18.29 17.13 1.00
C GLU A 120 -18.48 17.88 2.31
N ALA A 121 -19.71 18.31 2.62
CA ALA A 121 -20.04 19.00 3.86
C ALA A 121 -19.72 18.13 5.08
N ALA A 122 -20.13 16.86 5.06
CA ALA A 122 -19.85 15.90 6.12
C ALA A 122 -18.35 15.60 6.25
N HIS A 123 -17.63 15.43 5.13
CA HIS A 123 -16.17 15.24 5.12
C HIS A 123 -15.46 16.43 5.76
N ARG A 124 -15.83 17.66 5.37
CA ARG A 124 -15.20 18.89 5.86
C ARG A 124 -15.41 19.05 7.36
N LYS A 125 -16.63 18.79 7.85
CA LYS A 125 -16.93 18.80 9.28
C LYS A 125 -16.10 17.76 10.04
N LEU A 126 -16.06 16.52 9.55
CA LEU A 126 -15.26 15.44 10.15
C LEU A 126 -13.76 15.79 10.20
N ALA A 127 -13.20 16.29 9.09
CA ALA A 127 -11.82 16.70 8.98
C ALA A 127 -11.47 17.82 9.97
N GLN A 128 -12.35 18.83 10.11
CA GLN A 128 -12.15 19.92 11.06
C GLN A 128 -12.16 19.42 12.51
N THR A 129 -13.18 18.62 12.90
CA THR A 129 -13.27 18.05 14.25
C THR A 129 -12.03 17.24 14.60
N LEU A 130 -11.63 16.30 13.74
CA LEU A 130 -10.47 15.45 13.99
C LEU A 130 -9.15 16.22 13.99
N THR A 131 -9.03 17.28 13.19
CA THR A 131 -7.84 18.14 13.19
C THR A 131 -7.71 18.90 14.51
N VAL A 132 -8.81 19.38 15.09
CA VAL A 132 -8.80 20.05 16.39
C VAL A 132 -8.39 19.07 17.49
N GLU A 133 -9.00 17.89 17.54
CA GLU A 133 -8.64 16.83 18.49
C GLU A 133 -7.17 16.44 18.40
N LEU A 134 -6.67 16.25 17.17
CA LEU A 134 -5.26 15.92 16.94
C LEU A 134 -4.32 17.03 17.42
N ARG A 135 -4.64 18.30 17.16
CA ARG A 135 -3.82 19.43 17.63
C ARG A 135 -3.77 19.50 19.15
N GLN A 136 -4.89 19.28 19.83
CA GLN A 136 -4.95 19.27 21.30
C GLN A 136 -4.14 18.11 21.88
N ALA A 137 -4.25 16.91 21.30
CA ALA A 137 -3.45 15.75 21.70
C ALA A 137 -1.94 16.00 21.52
N LEU A 138 -1.53 16.55 20.36
CA LEU A 138 -0.14 16.88 20.08
C LEU A 138 0.43 17.94 21.03
N ALA A 139 -0.37 18.96 21.40
CA ALA A 139 0.02 19.95 22.41
C ALA A 139 0.31 19.30 23.78
N ARG A 140 -0.36 18.19 24.09
CA ARG A 140 -0.12 17.36 25.29
C ARG A 140 0.94 16.27 25.07
N ARG A 141 1.68 16.31 23.96
CA ARG A 141 2.66 15.30 23.52
C ARG A 141 2.07 13.90 23.33
N ASP A 142 0.77 13.79 23.09
CA ASP A 142 0.10 12.53 22.74
C ASP A 142 0.05 12.36 21.21
N THR A 143 0.72 11.32 20.72
CA THR A 143 0.80 10.97 19.29
C THR A 143 -0.15 9.84 18.90
N THR A 144 -0.96 9.33 19.82
CA THR A 144 -1.83 8.17 19.58
C THR A 144 -2.93 8.42 18.56
N LEU A 145 -3.37 9.68 18.41
CA LEU A 145 -4.42 10.05 17.47
C LEU A 145 -3.96 10.14 16.01
N LEU A 146 -2.66 10.26 15.74
CA LEU A 146 -2.14 10.43 14.37
C LEU A 146 -2.61 9.32 13.43
N GLY A 147 -2.48 8.07 13.88
CA GLY A 147 -2.88 6.90 13.08
C GLY A 147 -4.40 6.80 12.90
N VAL A 148 -5.19 7.16 13.91
CA VAL A 148 -6.65 7.12 13.83
C VAL A 148 -7.17 8.17 12.85
N VAL A 149 -6.75 9.41 13.03
CA VAL A 149 -7.21 10.54 12.21
C VAL A 149 -6.86 10.31 10.74
N LEU A 150 -5.61 9.91 10.46
CA LEU A 150 -5.18 9.65 9.09
C LEU A 150 -6.00 8.52 8.43
N ASN A 151 -6.19 7.40 9.12
CA ASN A 151 -6.95 6.28 8.57
C ASN A 151 -8.43 6.60 8.36
N VAL A 152 -9.04 7.39 9.26
CA VAL A 152 -10.44 7.81 9.11
C VAL A 152 -10.59 8.75 7.92
N LEU A 153 -9.76 9.78 7.80
CA LEU A 153 -9.87 10.76 6.70
C LEU A 153 -9.55 10.18 5.32
N LEU A 154 -8.84 9.06 5.26
CA LEU A 154 -8.60 8.34 4.01
C LEU A 154 -9.68 7.32 3.68
N ALA A 155 -10.29 6.68 4.69
CA ALA A 155 -11.30 5.65 4.49
C ALA A 155 -12.71 6.19 4.35
N TRP A 156 -13.09 7.18 5.16
CA TRP A 156 -14.46 7.68 5.23
C TRP A 156 -15.02 8.14 3.87
N PRO A 157 -14.28 8.85 3.00
CA PRO A 157 -14.81 9.24 1.69
C PRO A 157 -15.28 8.08 0.81
N ASP A 158 -14.66 6.90 0.93
CA ASP A 158 -15.04 5.69 0.19
C ASP A 158 -15.97 4.77 0.99
N CYS A 159 -16.31 5.13 2.22
CA CYS A 159 -17.05 4.28 3.15
C CYS A 159 -18.30 4.97 3.72
N CYS A 160 -18.66 6.16 3.24
CA CYS A 160 -19.77 6.96 3.74
C CYS A 160 -21.17 6.38 3.45
N PHE A 161 -21.27 5.14 2.97
CA PHE A 161 -22.49 4.34 2.97
C PHE A 161 -22.78 3.66 4.31
N ARG A 162 -21.89 3.81 5.29
CA ARG A 162 -22.05 3.31 6.65
C ARG A 162 -21.87 4.46 7.66
N PRO A 163 -22.47 4.36 8.85
CA PRO A 163 -22.13 5.27 9.94
C PRO A 163 -20.69 5.02 10.43
N GLU A 164 -19.97 6.09 10.72
CA GLU A 164 -18.59 6.04 11.19
C GLU A 164 -18.49 6.61 12.61
N VAL A 165 -17.94 5.82 13.54
CA VAL A 165 -17.71 6.21 14.93
C VAL A 165 -16.21 6.22 15.20
N VAL A 166 -15.66 7.42 15.38
CA VAL A 166 -14.23 7.61 15.64
C VAL A 166 -14.01 7.61 17.14
N LYS A 167 -13.26 6.63 17.65
CA LYS A 167 -12.95 6.50 19.08
C LYS A 167 -11.48 6.71 19.38
N HIS A 168 -11.18 7.30 20.52
CA HIS A 168 -9.83 7.42 21.04
C HIS A 168 -9.25 6.02 21.34
N PRO A 169 -8.03 5.66 20.87
CA PRO A 169 -7.47 4.31 21.06
C PRO A 169 -7.33 3.86 22.52
N ARG A 170 -6.97 4.81 23.40
CA ARG A 170 -6.76 4.55 24.83
C ARG A 170 -8.04 4.68 25.66
N SER A 171 -8.61 5.89 25.76
CA SER A 171 -9.78 6.14 26.60
C SER A 171 -11.08 5.55 26.06
N ARG A 172 -11.14 5.21 24.76
CA ARG A 172 -12.34 4.74 24.05
C ARG A 172 -13.46 5.78 23.92
N ASP A 173 -13.19 7.04 24.29
CA ASP A 173 -14.12 8.15 24.10
C ASP A 173 -14.42 8.38 22.62
N THR A 174 -15.66 8.78 22.32
CA THR A 174 -16.08 9.12 20.97
C THR A 174 -15.56 10.52 20.62
N LEU A 175 -14.69 10.59 19.61
CA LEU A 175 -14.12 11.84 19.08
C LEU A 175 -15.02 12.45 18.01
N ALA A 176 -15.64 11.61 17.18
CA ALA A 176 -16.56 12.06 16.14
C ALA A 176 -17.55 10.94 15.79
N PHE A 177 -18.75 11.34 15.38
CA PHE A 177 -19.76 10.46 14.80
C PHE A 177 -20.26 11.09 13.51
N VAL A 178 -20.35 10.30 12.45
CA VAL A 178 -20.92 10.72 11.17
C VAL A 178 -21.92 9.66 10.72
N PRO A 179 -23.19 10.02 10.42
CA PRO A 179 -24.15 9.06 9.88
C PRO A 179 -23.75 8.60 8.46
N SER A 180 -24.39 7.55 7.95
CA SER A 180 -24.32 7.24 6.53
C SER A 180 -24.87 8.41 5.71
N ILE A 181 -24.18 8.73 4.62
CA ILE A 181 -24.58 9.74 3.64
C ILE A 181 -25.26 9.09 2.43
N PHE A 182 -24.83 7.88 2.08
CA PHE A 182 -25.37 7.11 0.98
C PHE A 182 -26.05 5.85 1.49
N GLU A 183 -27.08 5.42 0.77
CA GLU A 183 -27.69 4.11 1.01
C GLU A 183 -26.84 2.97 0.42
N ASP A 184 -27.19 1.73 0.78
CA ASP A 184 -26.44 0.53 0.39
C ASP A 184 -26.38 0.29 -1.13
N ASP A 185 -27.37 0.78 -1.88
CA ASP A 185 -27.49 0.62 -3.34
C ASP A 185 -27.39 1.96 -4.10
N GLU A 186 -27.11 3.06 -3.41
CA GLU A 186 -26.92 4.37 -4.03
C GLU A 186 -25.50 4.53 -4.57
N LEU A 187 -25.35 4.93 -5.83
CA LEU A 187 -24.03 5.11 -6.46
C LEU A 187 -23.25 6.28 -5.84
N MET A 188 -22.09 6.01 -5.24
CA MET A 188 -21.18 7.07 -4.82
C MET A 188 -20.38 7.63 -6.02
N PRO A 189 -19.88 8.89 -5.98
CA PRO A 189 -19.26 9.51 -7.15
C PRO A 189 -18.06 8.74 -7.74
N LYS A 190 -17.19 8.14 -6.90
CA LYS A 190 -16.09 7.30 -7.42
C LYS A 190 -16.58 5.98 -8.00
N GLU A 191 -17.66 5.41 -7.45
CA GLU A 191 -18.28 4.18 -7.98
C GLU A 191 -18.90 4.46 -9.35
N GLN A 192 -19.52 5.63 -9.53
CA GLN A 192 -19.98 6.11 -10.83
C GLN A 192 -18.81 6.25 -11.82
N ALA A 193 -17.72 6.90 -11.42
CA ALA A 193 -16.54 7.05 -12.29
C ALA A 193 -15.92 5.70 -12.68
N LEU A 194 -15.90 4.71 -11.77
CA LEU A 194 -15.48 3.35 -12.07
C LEU A 194 -16.44 2.67 -13.05
N LEU A 195 -17.76 2.82 -12.84
CA LEU A 195 -18.78 2.25 -13.73
C LEU A 195 -18.64 2.80 -15.15
N ASP A 196 -18.52 4.12 -15.30
CA ASP A 196 -18.34 4.78 -16.59
C ASP A 196 -17.08 4.26 -17.31
N LEU A 197 -15.98 4.11 -16.57
CA LEU A 197 -14.75 3.51 -17.08
C LEU A 197 -14.99 2.07 -17.55
N CYS A 198 -15.64 1.23 -16.74
CA CYS A 198 -15.89 -0.17 -17.07
C CYS A 198 -16.78 -0.33 -18.30
N LEU A 199 -17.82 0.51 -18.43
CA LEU A 199 -18.70 0.52 -19.61
C LEU A 199 -17.94 0.94 -20.88
N ALA A 200 -17.13 1.98 -20.79
CA ALA A 200 -16.31 2.44 -21.92
C ALA A 200 -15.27 1.40 -22.36
N GLU A 201 -14.65 0.69 -21.42
CA GLU A 201 -13.68 -0.37 -21.72
C GLU A 201 -14.38 -1.62 -22.27
N LYS A 202 -15.55 -2.02 -21.74
CA LYS A 202 -16.36 -3.12 -22.27
C LYS A 202 -16.78 -2.87 -23.71
N ALA A 203 -17.18 -1.64 -24.05
CA ALA A 203 -17.50 -1.26 -25.43
C ALA A 203 -16.29 -1.41 -26.40
N ARG A 204 -15.07 -1.38 -25.87
CA ARG A 204 -13.82 -1.62 -26.61
C ARG A 204 -13.32 -3.07 -26.48
N ASN A 205 -14.12 -3.97 -25.89
CA ASN A 205 -13.75 -5.35 -25.59
C ASN A 205 -12.50 -5.46 -24.71
N ARG A 206 -12.37 -4.57 -23.73
CA ARG A 206 -11.27 -4.51 -22.76
C ARG A 206 -11.80 -4.80 -21.36
N LYS A 207 -11.06 -5.60 -20.59
CA LYS A 207 -11.39 -5.93 -19.20
C LYS A 207 -10.71 -4.96 -18.23
N VAL A 208 -11.33 -4.74 -17.08
CA VAL A 208 -10.82 -3.82 -16.04
C VAL A 208 -10.41 -4.58 -14.78
N LEU A 209 -9.23 -4.25 -14.26
CA LEU A 209 -8.77 -4.67 -12.94
C LEU A 209 -8.93 -3.52 -11.95
N ALA A 210 -9.90 -3.62 -11.04
CA ALA A 210 -10.16 -2.62 -10.03
C ALA A 210 -9.52 -3.00 -8.69
N TYR A 211 -8.66 -2.12 -8.18
CA TYR A 211 -8.01 -2.28 -6.88
C TYR A 211 -8.77 -1.55 -5.78
N SER A 212 -9.07 -2.29 -4.70
CA SER A 212 -9.57 -1.72 -3.44
C SER A 212 -8.85 -2.31 -2.23
N VAL A 213 -8.49 -1.45 -1.30
CA VAL A 213 -7.77 -1.84 -0.07
C VAL A 213 -8.72 -2.18 1.08
N TYR A 214 -9.95 -1.66 1.07
CA TYR A 214 -10.91 -1.86 2.15
C TYR A 214 -11.74 -3.13 1.88
N THR A 215 -11.28 -4.24 2.45
CA THR A 215 -11.80 -5.61 2.22
C THR A 215 -12.29 -6.33 3.47
N GLY A 216 -12.10 -5.72 4.66
CA GLY A 216 -12.50 -6.27 5.95
C GLY A 216 -13.85 -5.74 6.41
N THR A 217 -13.92 -5.22 7.65
CA THR A 217 -15.14 -4.57 8.17
C THR A 217 -15.62 -3.45 7.27
N ARG A 218 -14.67 -2.75 6.62
CA ARG A 218 -14.94 -1.72 5.62
C ARG A 218 -15.07 -2.24 4.17
N ASP A 219 -15.71 -3.39 3.95
CA ASP A 219 -15.71 -4.00 2.62
C ASP A 219 -16.38 -3.14 1.54
N THR A 220 -15.56 -2.53 0.67
CA THR A 220 -15.99 -1.77 -0.51
C THR A 220 -16.05 -2.67 -1.76
N THR A 221 -15.41 -3.84 -1.74
CA THR A 221 -15.36 -4.75 -2.89
C THR A 221 -16.72 -5.38 -3.17
N SER A 222 -17.45 -5.78 -2.12
CA SER A 222 -18.81 -6.30 -2.24
C SER A 222 -19.78 -5.25 -2.79
N ARG A 223 -19.66 -4.01 -2.33
CA ARG A 223 -20.50 -2.89 -2.78
C ARG A 223 -20.28 -2.61 -4.27
N MET A 224 -19.02 -2.41 -4.68
CA MET A 224 -18.69 -2.19 -6.08
C MET A 224 -19.13 -3.35 -6.97
N LYS A 225 -18.97 -4.61 -6.52
CA LYS A 225 -19.46 -5.79 -7.23
C LYS A 225 -20.96 -5.66 -7.53
N ARG A 226 -21.76 -5.37 -6.50
CA ARG A 226 -23.23 -5.26 -6.64
C ARG A 226 -23.64 -4.16 -7.63
N VAL A 227 -23.07 -2.97 -7.46
CA VAL A 227 -23.37 -1.80 -8.29
C VAL A 227 -23.00 -2.01 -9.77
N LEU A 228 -21.83 -2.62 -10.02
CA LEU A 228 -21.39 -2.93 -11.38
C LEU A 228 -22.23 -4.07 -12.01
N GLU A 229 -22.61 -5.09 -11.24
CA GLU A 229 -23.49 -6.18 -11.70
C GLU A 229 -24.90 -5.69 -12.06
N GLN A 230 -25.47 -4.78 -11.26
CA GLN A 230 -26.75 -4.13 -11.56
C GLN A 230 -26.73 -3.38 -12.90
N SER A 231 -25.55 -2.94 -13.34
CA SER A 231 -25.33 -2.26 -14.61
C SER A 231 -25.01 -3.21 -15.78
N GLY A 232 -25.17 -4.53 -15.59
CA GLY A 232 -24.98 -5.53 -16.63
C GLY A 232 -23.53 -5.96 -16.89
N LEU A 233 -22.61 -5.68 -15.95
CA LEU A 233 -21.22 -6.14 -16.01
C LEU A 233 -21.07 -7.48 -15.30
N LYS A 234 -20.25 -8.37 -15.86
CA LYS A 234 -19.81 -9.60 -15.18
C LYS A 234 -18.63 -9.27 -14.28
N VAL A 235 -18.80 -9.40 -12.97
CA VAL A 235 -17.81 -8.96 -11.99
C VAL A 235 -17.37 -10.09 -11.08
N ALA A 236 -16.06 -10.25 -10.92
CA ALA A 236 -15.47 -11.19 -9.97
C ALA A 236 -14.69 -10.45 -8.88
N VAL A 237 -14.67 -11.00 -7.66
CA VAL A 237 -13.90 -10.43 -6.54
C VAL A 237 -12.90 -11.46 -6.04
N LEU A 238 -11.61 -11.22 -6.24
CA LEU A 238 -10.55 -12.04 -5.67
C LEU A 238 -10.29 -11.64 -4.21
N ARG A 239 -10.60 -12.54 -3.28
CA ARG A 239 -10.45 -12.35 -1.83
C ARG A 239 -9.25 -13.11 -1.27
N ALA A 240 -8.82 -12.70 -0.07
CA ALA A 240 -7.73 -13.34 0.66
C ALA A 240 -8.03 -14.81 1.05
N SER A 241 -9.30 -15.21 1.08
CA SER A 241 -9.73 -16.60 1.29
C SER A 241 -9.33 -17.54 0.15
N VAL A 242 -9.01 -17.00 -1.03
CA VAL A 242 -8.44 -17.79 -2.13
C VAL A 242 -6.95 -17.96 -1.86
N ASP A 243 -6.56 -19.23 -1.69
CA ASP A 243 -5.17 -19.61 -1.43
C ASP A 243 -4.24 -19.12 -2.54
N THR A 244 -3.03 -18.72 -2.14
CA THR A 244 -2.06 -18.09 -3.05
C THR A 244 -1.71 -18.97 -4.23
N ALA A 245 -1.59 -20.29 -4.04
CA ALA A 245 -1.23 -21.22 -5.11
C ALA A 245 -2.36 -21.39 -6.15
N ARG A 246 -3.60 -21.04 -5.79
CA ARG A 246 -4.79 -21.20 -6.65
C ARG A 246 -5.25 -19.91 -7.31
N ARG A 247 -4.61 -18.77 -7.00
CA ARG A 247 -5.08 -17.45 -7.49
C ARG A 247 -5.00 -17.35 -9.01
N GLU A 248 -3.94 -17.88 -9.61
CA GLU A 248 -3.75 -17.85 -11.06
C GLU A 248 -4.87 -18.61 -11.77
N ASP A 249 -5.04 -19.90 -11.45
CA ASP A 249 -6.11 -20.74 -11.98
C ASP A 249 -7.50 -20.14 -11.74
N TRP A 250 -7.73 -19.56 -10.55
CA TRP A 250 -9.01 -18.93 -10.23
C TRP A 250 -9.29 -17.73 -11.12
N ILE A 251 -8.28 -16.89 -11.40
CA ILE A 251 -8.42 -15.73 -12.29
C ILE A 251 -8.68 -16.19 -13.72
N LEU A 252 -7.96 -17.20 -14.19
CA LEU A 252 -8.16 -17.78 -15.53
C LEU A 252 -9.59 -18.31 -15.71
N ASP A 253 -10.13 -19.04 -14.72
CA ASP A 253 -11.54 -19.48 -14.75
C ASP A 253 -12.51 -18.30 -14.87
N GLN A 254 -12.26 -17.18 -14.18
CA GLN A 254 -13.11 -16.00 -14.32
C GLN A 254 -13.01 -15.38 -15.72
N VAL A 255 -11.81 -15.35 -16.29
CA VAL A 255 -11.58 -14.88 -17.67
C VAL A 255 -12.32 -15.75 -18.67
N ASP A 256 -12.25 -17.08 -18.53
CA ASP A 256 -12.94 -18.04 -19.41
C ASP A 256 -14.47 -17.91 -19.32
N ARG A 257 -15.00 -17.57 -18.15
CA ARG A 257 -16.42 -17.25 -17.94
C ARG A 257 -16.83 -15.89 -18.49
N GLY A 258 -15.89 -15.14 -19.04
CA GLY A 258 -16.07 -13.84 -19.69
C GLY A 258 -16.27 -12.71 -18.70
N VAL A 259 -15.50 -12.66 -17.61
CA VAL A 259 -15.53 -11.54 -16.66
C VAL A 259 -15.17 -10.23 -17.36
N ASP A 260 -15.92 -9.16 -17.06
CA ASP A 260 -15.65 -7.80 -17.54
C ASP A 260 -14.73 -7.06 -16.56
N VAL A 261 -14.97 -7.24 -15.25
CA VAL A 261 -14.24 -6.54 -14.18
C VAL A 261 -13.77 -7.51 -13.10
N LEU A 262 -12.48 -7.48 -12.78
CA LEU A 262 -11.91 -8.17 -11.62
C LEU A 262 -11.62 -7.15 -10.52
N ILE A 263 -12.22 -7.32 -9.35
CA ILE A 263 -11.95 -6.51 -8.16
C ILE A 263 -11.02 -7.27 -7.23
N THR A 264 -9.95 -6.65 -6.75
CA THR A 264 -9.07 -7.28 -5.76
C THR A 264 -8.33 -6.29 -4.89
N ASN A 265 -7.74 -6.77 -3.79
CA ASN A 265 -6.77 -5.98 -3.04
C ASN A 265 -5.40 -6.10 -3.72
N PRO A 266 -4.71 -4.98 -3.99
CA PRO A 266 -3.41 -5.01 -4.67
C PRO A 266 -2.36 -5.85 -3.92
N GLU A 267 -2.49 -6.03 -2.61
CA GLU A 267 -1.64 -6.93 -1.81
C GLU A 267 -1.76 -8.41 -2.20
N LEU A 268 -2.88 -8.82 -2.81
CA LEU A 268 -3.11 -10.22 -3.22
C LEU A 268 -2.41 -10.56 -4.54
N VAL A 269 -2.10 -9.55 -5.35
CA VAL A 269 -1.51 -9.71 -6.69
C VAL A 269 -0.16 -9.01 -6.85
N LYS A 270 0.39 -8.43 -5.79
CA LYS A 270 1.67 -7.71 -5.84
C LYS A 270 2.88 -8.58 -6.20
N THR A 271 2.76 -9.91 -6.19
CA THR A 271 3.84 -10.87 -6.50
C THR A 271 3.29 -12.09 -7.23
N GLY A 272 4.06 -12.59 -8.21
CA GLY A 272 3.85 -13.93 -8.77
C GLY A 272 2.65 -14.12 -9.70
N LEU A 273 1.93 -13.05 -10.08
CA LEU A 273 0.81 -13.12 -11.01
C LEU A 273 1.02 -12.14 -12.18
N ASP A 274 0.70 -12.59 -13.38
CA ASP A 274 0.63 -11.77 -14.59
C ASP A 274 -0.83 -11.64 -15.02
N LEU A 275 -1.31 -10.39 -15.13
CA LEU A 275 -2.73 -10.08 -15.33
C LEU A 275 -2.97 -9.50 -16.73
N LEU A 276 -2.45 -10.20 -17.74
CA LEU A 276 -2.43 -9.73 -19.14
C LEU A 276 -3.82 -9.45 -19.70
N ASP A 277 -4.84 -10.20 -19.27
CA ASP A 277 -6.23 -10.06 -19.69
C ASP A 277 -6.90 -8.75 -19.26
N PHE A 278 -6.30 -8.02 -18.32
CA PHE A 278 -6.84 -6.78 -17.74
C PHE A 278 -5.95 -5.59 -18.08
N PRO A 279 -5.96 -5.09 -19.32
CA PRO A 279 -5.09 -4.01 -19.79
C PRO A 279 -5.44 -2.65 -19.17
N THR A 280 -6.61 -2.51 -18.53
CA THR A 280 -7.01 -1.29 -17.82
C THR A 280 -7.07 -1.57 -16.33
N ILE A 281 -6.29 -0.82 -15.56
CA ILE A 281 -6.18 -0.92 -14.10
C ILE A 281 -6.79 0.34 -13.49
N ALA A 282 -7.65 0.17 -12.49
CA ALA A 282 -8.30 1.25 -11.76
C ALA A 282 -8.01 1.15 -10.26
N PHE A 283 -7.26 2.09 -9.71
CA PHE A 283 -7.06 2.22 -8.26
C PHE A 283 -8.18 3.05 -7.66
N MET A 284 -9.11 2.38 -6.98
CA MET A 284 -10.09 3.04 -6.12
C MET A 284 -9.40 3.59 -4.88
N GLN A 285 -8.44 2.84 -4.35
CA GLN A 285 -7.53 3.30 -3.29
C GLN A 285 -6.15 2.70 -3.50
N THR A 286 -5.11 3.47 -3.18
CA THR A 286 -3.71 3.03 -3.30
C THR A 286 -3.13 2.43 -2.02
N GLY A 287 -3.73 2.73 -0.86
CA GLY A 287 -3.08 2.52 0.43
C GLY A 287 -1.83 3.41 0.58
N TYR A 288 -0.89 3.00 1.45
CA TYR A 288 0.34 3.78 1.74
C TYR A 288 1.62 3.13 1.21
N ASN A 289 1.55 1.88 0.76
CA ASN A 289 2.73 1.14 0.36
C ASN A 289 3.05 1.40 -1.11
N VAL A 290 3.99 2.32 -1.34
CA VAL A 290 4.50 2.65 -2.67
C VAL A 290 4.96 1.41 -3.44
N TYR A 291 5.58 0.45 -2.77
CA TYR A 291 6.02 -0.79 -3.39
C TYR A 291 4.84 -1.61 -3.92
N THR A 292 3.78 -1.73 -3.12
CA THR A 292 2.55 -2.43 -3.55
C THR A 292 1.93 -1.75 -4.75
N VAL A 293 1.82 -0.42 -4.75
CA VAL A 293 1.28 0.34 -5.89
C VAL A 293 2.13 0.14 -7.14
N GLN A 294 3.45 0.31 -7.05
CA GLN A 294 4.36 0.14 -8.21
C GLN A 294 4.32 -1.28 -8.78
N GLN A 295 4.23 -2.29 -7.92
CA GLN A 295 4.11 -3.68 -8.34
C GLN A 295 2.75 -3.95 -8.99
N ALA A 296 1.67 -3.51 -8.35
CA ALA A 296 0.30 -3.77 -8.79
C ALA A 296 -0.06 -3.03 -10.09
N ALA A 297 0.42 -1.79 -10.27
CA ALA A 297 0.20 -0.97 -11.46
C ALA A 297 0.84 -1.57 -12.74
N ARG A 298 1.88 -2.41 -12.58
CA ARG A 298 2.58 -3.03 -13.70
C ARG A 298 2.21 -4.51 -13.90
N ARG A 299 1.21 -5.04 -13.19
CA ARG A 299 0.81 -6.45 -13.30
C ARG A 299 0.26 -6.83 -14.67
N SER A 300 -0.35 -5.87 -15.36
CA SER A 300 -0.84 -6.06 -16.72
C SER A 300 0.18 -5.63 -17.79
N TRP A 301 1.28 -4.96 -17.41
CA TRP A 301 2.32 -4.49 -18.32
C TRP A 301 3.55 -5.38 -18.26
N ARG A 302 3.42 -6.54 -18.91
CA ARG A 302 4.40 -7.64 -18.93
C ARG A 302 4.66 -8.09 -20.37
N ILE A 303 5.73 -8.85 -20.56
CA ILE A 303 6.03 -9.48 -21.84
C ILE A 303 4.84 -10.38 -22.21
N GLY A 304 4.35 -10.26 -23.45
CA GLY A 304 3.13 -10.92 -23.91
C GLY A 304 1.88 -10.02 -23.91
N GLN A 305 1.94 -8.85 -23.27
CA GLN A 305 0.86 -7.85 -23.39
C GLN A 305 0.79 -7.30 -24.81
N LYS A 306 -0.41 -7.30 -25.39
CA LYS A 306 -0.67 -6.85 -26.77
C LYS A 306 -1.45 -5.55 -26.85
N GLN A 307 -2.04 -5.11 -25.73
CA GLN A 307 -2.85 -3.90 -25.66
C GLN A 307 -2.15 -2.83 -24.83
N ASP A 308 -2.34 -1.57 -25.22
CA ASP A 308 -1.88 -0.44 -24.41
C ASP A 308 -2.48 -0.50 -23.01
N VAL A 309 -1.61 -0.43 -22.00
CA VAL A 309 -1.98 -0.50 -20.59
C VAL A 309 -2.29 0.89 -20.06
N ARG A 310 -3.47 1.03 -19.46
CA ARG A 310 -3.91 2.27 -18.80
C ARG A 310 -4.06 2.02 -17.31
N VAL A 311 -3.45 2.87 -16.51
CA VAL A 311 -3.55 2.82 -15.04
C VAL A 311 -4.18 4.12 -14.56
N ILE A 312 -5.33 4.00 -13.92
CA ILE A 312 -6.14 5.13 -13.48
C ILE A 312 -6.15 5.16 -11.96
N PHE A 313 -5.86 6.33 -11.40
CA PHE A 313 -5.93 6.58 -9.96
C PHE A 313 -7.11 7.51 -9.66
N PHE A 314 -8.12 7.02 -8.96
CA PHE A 314 -9.25 7.85 -8.54
C PHE A 314 -8.97 8.49 -7.18
N GLY A 315 -9.23 9.79 -7.06
CA GLY A 315 -9.11 10.51 -5.79
C GLY A 315 -10.20 11.55 -5.64
N TYR A 316 -10.76 11.67 -4.43
CA TYR A 316 -11.72 12.74 -4.16
C TYR A 316 -11.04 14.09 -4.03
N ILE A 317 -11.54 15.09 -4.77
CA ILE A 317 -11.03 16.47 -4.75
C ILE A 317 -11.03 17.01 -3.32
N GLY A 318 -9.95 17.69 -2.93
CA GLY A 318 -9.84 18.33 -1.61
C GLY A 318 -9.76 17.37 -0.41
N SER A 319 -9.56 16.06 -0.66
CA SER A 319 -9.48 15.06 0.40
C SER A 319 -8.04 14.66 0.74
N SER A 320 -7.88 13.94 1.87
CA SER A 320 -6.60 13.35 2.25
C SER A 320 -6.08 12.33 1.24
N GLN A 321 -6.93 11.79 0.37
CA GLN A 321 -6.56 10.81 -0.65
C GLN A 321 -5.61 11.42 -1.68
N ILE A 322 -5.93 12.63 -2.16
CA ILE A 322 -5.10 13.36 -3.13
C ILE A 322 -3.76 13.72 -2.51
N THR A 323 -3.78 14.27 -1.28
CA THR A 323 -2.55 14.60 -0.56
C THR A 323 -1.66 13.36 -0.38
N CYS A 324 -2.25 12.21 -0.05
CA CYS A 324 -1.51 10.96 0.08
C CYS A 324 -0.90 10.52 -1.26
N LEU A 325 -1.67 10.54 -2.35
CA LEU A 325 -1.19 10.22 -3.69
C LEU A 325 -0.05 11.14 -4.15
N GLN A 326 -0.16 12.44 -3.91
CA GLN A 326 0.89 13.41 -4.23
C GLN A 326 2.19 13.14 -3.45
N LEU A 327 2.08 12.81 -2.16
CA LEU A 327 3.24 12.45 -1.33
C LEU A 327 3.88 11.13 -1.81
N MET A 328 3.07 10.15 -2.20
CA MET A 328 3.55 8.89 -2.78
C MET A 328 4.26 9.12 -4.11
N ALA A 329 3.67 9.92 -5.02
CA ALA A 329 4.27 10.26 -6.30
C ALA A 329 5.62 10.96 -6.13
N LYS A 330 5.73 11.92 -5.20
CA LYS A 330 7.00 12.56 -4.84
C LYS A 330 8.04 11.56 -4.35
N LYS A 331 7.63 10.56 -3.56
CA LYS A 331 8.51 9.49 -3.08
C LYS A 331 8.96 8.52 -4.18
N ILE A 332 8.15 8.33 -5.23
CA ILE A 332 8.48 7.49 -6.39
C ILE A 332 9.47 8.18 -7.32
N ALA A 333 9.36 9.51 -7.44
CA ALA A 333 10.20 10.30 -8.35
C ALA A 333 11.65 10.49 -7.88
N VAL A 334 11.95 10.19 -6.61
CA VAL A 334 13.29 10.24 -6.00
C VAL A 334 13.99 8.90 -6.15
#